data_AF-A0A7C1PLL4-F1
#
_entry.id   AF-A0A7C1PLL4-F1
#
_cell.length_a   1.000
_cell.length_b   1.000
_cell.length_c   1.000
_cell.angle_alpha   90.00
_cell.angle_beta   90.00
_cell.angle_gamma   90.00
#
_symmetry.space_group_name_H-M   'P 1'
#
loop_
_entity.id
_entity.type
_entity.pdbx_description
1 polymer ?
#
loop_
_entity_poly.entity_id
_entity_poly.type
_entity_poly.pdbx_seq_one_letter_code
_entity_poly.pdbx_strand_id
1 'polypeptide(L)'
;MVKPACLVAVLLFAVGAASALPAALEPAPAPDDGQRGGAIDLTTIERKILSEPEYLAKKQQYCLLAFGPEAKFRAWLVHDVDILYVDRNGDGDFHTPGERIFGNHSGHFKVGTLIEPGGKIKHTSLWVSISRGGGSVSVRVGDRIAQTATFRVAEEPGRAPIVWLGGPIRSKLRDPQEVMTDKAGRYLGGGPKNILRRGQGAALSGFVGTPGLESFAFYTPRDVFPNGKLTVQLEFSKKGAKAVTSRGTLAPANFPDDRELDGTVPVPVDAPLGQAKMRVSFPENKDVELAPPLVRNVHILK
;
A
#
# COMPACT_ATOMS: atom_id res chain seq x y z
N MET A 1 30.60 64.47 -54.79
CA MET A 1 31.86 63.91 -54.27
C MET A 1 31.55 62.77 -53.30
N VAL A 2 32.01 61.57 -53.68
CA VAL A 2 32.35 60.36 -52.91
C VAL A 2 31.63 60.09 -51.56
N LYS A 3 30.84 59.00 -51.51
CA LYS A 3 30.39 58.29 -50.30
C LYS A 3 31.59 57.60 -49.61
N PRO A 4 31.58 57.42 -48.28
CA PRO A 4 32.23 56.28 -47.65
C PRO A 4 31.21 55.21 -47.24
N ALA A 5 31.62 53.97 -47.46
CA ALA A 5 30.92 52.74 -47.11
C ALA A 5 31.11 52.40 -45.62
N CYS A 6 30.04 52.04 -44.93
CA CYS A 6 30.11 51.38 -43.63
C CYS A 6 30.29 49.87 -43.86
N LEU A 7 31.43 49.35 -43.41
CA LEU A 7 31.77 47.94 -43.34
C LEU A 7 30.99 47.31 -42.18
N VAL A 8 30.07 46.39 -42.47
CA VAL A 8 29.39 45.57 -41.45
C VAL A 8 30.18 44.27 -41.29
N ALA A 9 30.85 44.12 -40.14
CA ALA A 9 31.45 42.85 -39.73
C ALA A 9 30.39 42.00 -39.00
N VAL A 10 29.97 40.90 -39.61
CA VAL A 10 29.12 39.89 -38.98
C VAL A 10 30.04 38.84 -38.37
N LEU A 11 30.16 38.81 -37.04
CA LEU A 11 30.75 37.69 -36.31
C LEU A 11 29.69 36.58 -36.15
N LEU A 12 29.87 35.46 -36.85
CA LEU A 12 29.17 34.22 -36.54
C LEU A 12 29.89 33.51 -35.39
N PHE A 13 29.25 33.43 -34.22
CA PHE A 13 29.60 32.44 -33.20
C PHE A 13 28.76 31.19 -33.40
N ALA A 14 29.39 30.11 -33.85
CA ALA A 14 28.82 28.77 -33.78
C ALA A 14 29.03 28.21 -32.37
N VAL A 15 27.98 28.18 -31.56
CA VAL A 15 27.97 27.48 -30.27
C VAL A 15 27.43 26.07 -30.50
N GLY A 16 28.33 25.10 -30.59
CA GLY A 16 28.01 23.68 -30.55
C GLY A 16 27.80 23.24 -29.11
N ALA A 17 26.55 23.17 -28.66
CA ALA A 17 26.20 22.52 -27.39
C ALA A 17 25.95 21.03 -27.66
N ALA A 18 26.94 20.19 -27.35
CA ALA A 18 26.74 18.76 -27.23
C ALA A 18 25.93 18.50 -25.94
N SER A 19 24.63 18.28 -26.07
CA SER A 19 23.79 17.77 -24.98
C SER A 19 24.21 16.33 -24.65
N ALA A 20 25.02 16.18 -23.61
CA ALA A 20 25.18 14.90 -22.94
C ALA A 20 23.85 14.56 -22.24
N LEU A 21 23.18 13.51 -22.69
CA LEU A 21 22.07 12.89 -21.97
C LEU A 21 22.59 12.50 -20.56
N PRO A 22 21.87 12.81 -19.48
CA PRO A 22 22.26 12.35 -18.16
C PRO A 22 22.24 10.82 -18.16
N ALA A 23 23.33 10.22 -17.68
CA ALA A 23 23.41 8.79 -17.42
C ALA A 23 22.18 8.38 -16.58
N ALA A 24 21.51 7.31 -17.00
CA ALA A 24 20.42 6.71 -16.24
C ALA A 24 20.92 6.48 -14.80
N LEU A 25 20.20 7.03 -13.80
CA LEU A 25 20.50 6.76 -12.41
C LEU A 25 20.58 5.24 -12.23
N GLU A 26 21.77 4.74 -11.88
CA GLU A 26 21.89 3.35 -11.45
C GLU A 26 20.92 3.14 -10.28
N PRO A 27 20.16 2.03 -10.28
CA PRO A 27 19.25 1.74 -9.17
C PRO A 27 20.08 1.65 -7.90
N ALA A 28 19.86 2.59 -6.99
CA ALA A 28 20.50 2.60 -5.68
C ALA A 28 20.29 1.23 -5.01
N PRO A 29 21.29 0.71 -4.27
CA PRO A 29 21.25 -0.63 -3.71
C PRO A 29 19.94 -0.85 -2.96
N ALA A 30 19.39 -2.06 -3.09
CA ALA A 30 18.26 -2.49 -2.27
C ALA A 30 18.62 -2.28 -0.79
N PRO A 31 17.65 -1.88 0.06
CA PRO A 31 17.90 -1.87 1.51
C PRO A 31 18.42 -3.24 1.92
N ASP A 32 19.49 -3.23 2.72
CA ASP A 32 20.17 -4.42 3.25
C ASP A 32 19.14 -5.44 3.75
N ASP A 33 19.04 -6.54 3.01
CA ASP A 33 18.08 -7.63 3.09
C ASP A 33 18.47 -8.68 4.17
N GLY A 34 19.52 -8.39 4.93
CA GLY A 34 20.23 -9.32 5.81
C GLY A 34 19.52 -9.73 7.11
N GLN A 35 18.34 -9.22 7.43
CA GLN A 35 17.59 -9.70 8.60
C GLN A 35 16.09 -9.76 8.32
N ARG A 36 15.66 -10.93 7.84
CA ARG A 36 14.27 -11.38 7.86
C ARG A 36 13.84 -11.60 9.32
N GLY A 37 13.70 -10.51 10.08
CA GLY A 37 13.18 -10.53 11.44
C GLY A 37 11.79 -11.15 11.43
N GLY A 38 11.53 -12.09 12.34
CA GLY A 38 10.21 -12.68 12.49
C GLY A 38 9.13 -11.59 12.62
N ALA A 39 7.93 -11.87 12.13
CA ALA A 39 6.83 -10.92 12.20
C ALA A 39 6.64 -10.44 13.65
N ILE A 40 6.79 -9.14 13.87
CA ILE A 40 6.63 -8.53 15.20
C ILE A 40 5.17 -8.57 15.60
N ASP A 41 4.93 -8.91 16.86
CA ASP A 41 3.62 -8.76 17.47
C ASP A 41 3.36 -7.27 17.78
N LEU A 42 2.57 -6.61 16.93
CA LEU A 42 2.21 -5.21 17.12
C LEU A 42 1.42 -4.96 18.42
N THR A 43 0.84 -5.99 19.04
CA THR A 43 0.12 -5.84 20.32
C THR A 43 1.06 -5.56 21.49
N THR A 44 2.35 -5.87 21.36
CA THR A 44 3.37 -5.61 22.39
C THR A 44 4.02 -4.24 22.26
N ILE A 45 3.68 -3.46 21.23
CA ILE A 45 4.18 -2.10 21.07
C ILE A 45 3.57 -1.22 22.15
N GLU A 46 4.42 -0.69 23.03
CA GLU A 46 4.01 0.30 24.03
C GLU A 46 3.49 1.56 23.34
N ARG A 47 2.35 2.05 23.82
CA ARG A 47 1.64 3.22 23.32
C ARG A 47 1.70 4.34 24.34
N LYS A 48 2.91 4.82 24.59
CA LYS A 48 3.20 5.92 25.51
C LYS A 48 3.52 7.18 24.73
N ILE A 49 2.89 8.28 25.14
CA ILE A 49 3.26 9.64 24.75
C ILE A 49 4.00 10.22 25.96
N LEU A 50 5.17 10.82 25.72
CA LEU A 50 6.03 11.33 26.78
C LEU A 50 5.53 12.67 27.30
N SER A 51 5.19 13.60 26.40
CA SER A 51 4.74 14.95 26.75
C SER A 51 3.66 15.40 25.77
N GLU A 52 2.48 15.72 26.29
CA GLU A 52 1.36 16.23 25.50
C GLU A 52 1.27 17.76 25.58
N PRO A 53 0.95 18.45 24.48
CA PRO A 53 0.68 19.87 24.50
C PRO A 53 -0.69 20.16 25.12
N GLU A 54 -0.97 21.43 25.39
CA GLU A 54 -2.33 21.85 25.74
C GLU A 54 -3.22 21.80 24.50
N TYR A 55 -4.17 20.86 24.51
CA TYR A 55 -5.10 20.66 23.40
C TYR A 55 -6.30 21.61 23.46
N LEU A 56 -6.86 21.95 22.30
CA LEU A 56 -8.06 22.78 22.17
C LEU A 56 -9.36 21.98 22.36
N ALA A 57 -9.38 20.75 21.86
CA ALA A 57 -10.51 19.85 21.98
C ALA A 57 -10.60 19.26 23.39
N LYS A 58 -11.83 18.87 23.77
CA LYS A 58 -12.03 18.05 24.97
C LYS A 58 -11.63 16.58 24.76
N LYS A 59 -11.55 16.15 23.50
CA LYS A 59 -11.28 14.78 23.09
C LYS A 59 -10.40 14.79 21.85
N GLN A 60 -9.22 14.24 21.99
CA GLN A 60 -8.25 14.10 20.92
C GLN A 60 -8.48 12.77 20.18
N GLN A 61 -7.86 12.64 19.02
CA GLN A 61 -7.91 11.44 18.21
C GLN A 61 -6.49 10.94 17.93
N TYR A 62 -6.20 9.73 18.40
CA TYR A 62 -4.86 9.14 18.41
C TYR A 62 -4.71 8.03 17.36
N CYS A 63 -3.54 7.99 16.72
CA CYS A 63 -3.06 6.91 15.85
C CYS A 63 -1.54 6.82 15.96
N LEU A 64 -0.99 5.60 15.94
CA LEU A 64 0.45 5.38 15.93
C LEU A 64 0.89 4.83 14.57
N LEU A 65 1.79 5.54 13.89
CA LEU A 65 2.46 5.01 12.71
C LEU A 65 3.68 4.21 13.16
N ALA A 66 3.91 3.03 12.57
CA ALA A 66 5.11 2.24 12.77
C ALA A 66 5.79 2.00 11.43
N PHE A 67 7.10 2.17 11.36
CA PHE A 67 7.85 2.13 10.10
C PHE A 67 8.87 0.97 10.06
N GLY A 68 9.02 0.41 8.86
CA GLY A 68 10.01 -0.62 8.53
C GLY A 68 9.63 -2.03 9.00
N PRO A 69 10.41 -3.06 8.62
CA PRO A 69 10.13 -4.47 8.92
C PRO A 69 10.16 -4.76 10.42
N GLU A 70 10.84 -3.92 11.20
CA GLU A 70 10.98 -4.08 12.65
C GLU A 70 10.12 -3.10 13.47
N ALA A 71 9.30 -2.25 12.84
CA ALA A 71 8.43 -1.30 13.54
C ALA A 71 9.16 -0.48 14.64
N LYS A 72 10.45 -0.19 14.41
CA LYS A 72 11.34 0.45 15.39
C LYS A 72 11.10 1.95 15.46
N PHE A 73 11.09 2.60 14.30
CA PHE A 73 10.67 3.99 14.22
C PHE A 73 9.15 4.05 14.29
N ARG A 74 8.65 4.88 15.20
CA ARG A 74 7.22 5.07 15.44
C ARG A 74 6.97 6.56 15.51
N ALA A 75 5.84 7.01 14.98
CA ALA A 75 5.45 8.40 14.97
C ALA A 75 3.98 8.51 15.38
N TRP A 76 3.74 9.21 16.48
CA TRP A 76 2.39 9.54 16.90
C TRP A 76 1.72 10.56 15.98
N LEU A 77 0.41 10.37 15.80
CA LEU A 77 -0.52 11.33 15.22
C LEU A 77 -1.58 11.65 16.27
N VAL A 78 -1.68 12.92 16.66
CA VAL A 78 -2.73 13.42 17.57
C VAL A 78 -3.50 14.54 16.90
N HIS A 79 -4.76 14.27 16.61
CA HIS A 79 -5.64 15.24 15.98
C HIS A 79 -6.47 15.99 17.02
N ASP A 80 -6.45 17.31 16.88
CA ASP A 80 -7.00 18.30 17.79
C ASP A 80 -7.67 19.44 17.01
N VAL A 81 -8.98 19.31 16.77
CA VAL A 81 -9.79 20.25 15.96
C VAL A 81 -9.24 20.42 14.54
N ASP A 82 -8.52 21.50 14.25
CA ASP A 82 -7.92 21.82 12.93
C ASP A 82 -6.39 21.60 12.93
N ILE A 83 -5.87 21.00 14.00
CA ILE A 83 -4.45 20.80 14.23
C ILE A 83 -4.16 19.31 14.26
N LEU A 84 -3.09 18.90 13.59
CA LEU A 84 -2.49 17.59 13.73
C LEU A 84 -1.11 17.76 14.35
N TYR A 85 -0.93 17.22 15.54
CA TYR A 85 0.38 17.03 16.14
C TYR A 85 0.98 15.74 15.60
N VAL A 86 2.20 15.84 15.09
CA VAL A 86 2.95 14.71 14.53
C VAL A 86 4.29 14.63 15.24
N ASP A 87 4.54 13.49 15.87
CA ASP A 87 5.80 13.17 16.53
C ASP A 87 6.82 12.80 15.45
N ARG A 88 7.67 13.76 15.06
CA ARG A 88 8.48 13.66 13.84
C ARG A 88 9.79 12.90 14.06
N ASN A 89 10.20 12.77 15.31
CA ASN A 89 11.46 12.15 15.75
C ASN A 89 11.23 10.81 16.49
N GLY A 90 9.98 10.51 16.88
CA GLY A 90 9.56 9.25 17.46
C GLY A 90 9.78 9.13 18.97
N ASP A 91 9.90 10.25 19.68
CA ASP A 91 10.11 10.27 21.13
C ASP A 91 8.81 10.48 21.93
N GLY A 92 7.71 10.83 21.24
CA GLY A 92 6.42 11.12 21.85
C GLY A 92 6.38 12.43 22.64
N ASP A 93 7.28 13.38 22.40
CA ASP A 93 7.26 14.74 22.92
C ASP A 93 6.86 15.73 21.82
N PHE A 94 5.70 16.37 21.97
CA PHE A 94 5.14 17.29 20.97
C PHE A 94 5.56 18.75 21.12
N HIS A 95 6.54 19.06 21.96
CA HIS A 95 7.02 20.42 22.16
C HIS A 95 8.09 20.84 21.14
N THR A 96 8.49 19.95 20.21
CA THR A 96 9.50 20.27 19.21
C THR A 96 8.90 21.17 18.10
N PRO A 97 9.63 22.20 17.65
CA PRO A 97 9.17 23.02 16.53
C PRO A 97 8.89 22.20 15.26
N GLY A 98 7.74 22.47 14.63
CA GLY A 98 7.36 21.83 13.37
C GLY A 98 6.57 20.53 13.51
N GLU A 99 6.15 20.17 14.72
CA GLU A 99 5.27 19.02 15.00
C GLU A 99 3.78 19.40 14.96
N ARG A 100 3.47 20.69 15.09
CA ARG A 100 2.12 21.21 14.94
C ARG A 100 1.82 21.56 13.49
N ILE A 101 0.91 20.82 12.86
CA ILE A 101 0.49 21.01 11.47
C ILE A 101 -0.96 21.51 11.43
N PHE A 102 -1.19 22.65 10.80
CA PHE A 102 -2.55 23.15 10.55
C PHE A 102 -3.14 22.47 9.32
N GLY A 103 -4.31 21.87 9.50
CA GLY A 103 -5.09 21.29 8.41
C GLY A 103 -5.85 22.35 7.64
N ASN A 104 -6.43 21.94 6.51
CA ASN A 104 -7.53 22.70 5.95
C ASN A 104 -8.86 22.34 6.63
N HIS A 105 -9.93 23.08 6.34
CA HIS A 105 -11.27 22.81 6.88
C HIS A 105 -11.87 21.44 6.49
N SER A 106 -11.18 20.66 5.66
CA SER A 106 -11.57 19.30 5.26
C SER A 106 -10.82 18.21 6.04
N GLY A 107 -10.02 18.58 7.04
CA GLY A 107 -9.26 17.63 7.86
C GLY A 107 -8.10 16.99 7.10
N HIS A 108 -7.50 17.69 6.13
CA HIS A 108 -6.33 17.24 5.39
C HIS A 108 -5.05 17.95 5.86
N PHE A 109 -4.00 17.16 6.11
CA PHE A 109 -2.73 17.60 6.67
C PHE A 109 -1.57 17.17 5.77
N LYS A 110 -0.79 18.15 5.30
CA LYS A 110 0.45 17.91 4.56
C LYS A 110 1.61 17.86 5.54
N VAL A 111 1.96 16.68 6.00
CA VAL A 111 3.01 16.48 7.02
C VAL A 111 4.40 16.58 6.41
N GLY A 112 4.57 16.10 5.18
CA GLY A 112 5.83 16.20 4.44
C GLY A 112 6.75 15.01 4.72
N THR A 113 7.97 15.27 5.18
CA THR A 113 8.98 14.21 5.36
C THR A 113 9.15 13.86 6.84
N LEU A 114 9.12 12.56 7.14
CA LEU A 114 9.63 11.98 8.37
C LEU A 114 10.99 11.35 8.12
N ILE A 115 11.88 11.45 9.10
CA ILE A 115 13.25 10.95 9.00
C ILE A 115 13.45 10.01 10.18
N GLU A 116 13.77 8.74 9.90
CA GLU A 116 14.06 7.79 10.97
C GLU A 116 15.29 8.22 11.79
N PRO A 117 15.37 7.87 13.08
CA PRO A 117 16.57 8.07 13.89
C PRO A 117 17.84 7.61 13.17
N GLY A 118 18.85 8.49 13.10
CA GLY A 118 20.08 8.25 12.34
C GLY A 118 20.07 8.78 10.90
N GLY A 119 18.95 9.34 10.41
CA GLY A 119 18.93 10.18 9.21
C GLY A 119 18.97 9.45 7.87
N LYS A 120 19.13 8.13 7.88
CA LYS A 120 19.38 7.32 6.67
C LYS A 120 18.12 7.07 5.85
N ILE A 121 17.00 6.82 6.52
CA ILE A 121 15.73 6.48 5.86
C ILE A 121 14.79 7.68 5.97
N LYS A 122 14.22 8.07 4.83
CA LYS A 122 13.25 9.15 4.72
C LYS A 122 11.92 8.60 4.24
N HIS A 123 10.85 8.95 4.93
CA HIS A 123 9.48 8.72 4.47
C HIS A 123 8.92 10.05 3.96
N THR A 124 8.75 10.15 2.65
CA THR A 124 8.42 11.40 1.97
C THR A 124 6.93 11.48 1.64
N SER A 125 6.46 12.68 1.35
CA SER A 125 5.08 12.93 0.92
C SER A 125 4.03 12.37 1.89
N LEU A 126 4.32 12.38 3.20
CA LEU A 126 3.36 11.99 4.22
C LEU A 126 2.18 12.96 4.20
N TRP A 127 1.01 12.39 3.96
CA TRP A 127 -0.27 13.07 3.94
C TRP A 127 -1.25 12.32 4.83
N VAL A 128 -1.95 13.06 5.67
CA VAL A 128 -2.91 12.52 6.62
C VAL A 128 -4.25 13.20 6.38
N SER A 129 -5.33 12.42 6.40
CA SER A 129 -6.70 12.93 6.45
C SER A 129 -7.42 12.30 7.62
N ILE A 130 -8.01 13.12 8.48
CA ILE A 130 -8.77 12.67 9.63
C ILE A 130 -10.17 13.27 9.56
N SER A 131 -11.16 12.43 9.86
CA SER A 131 -12.57 12.78 9.90
C SER A 131 -13.22 12.12 11.12
N ARG A 132 -14.53 12.30 11.30
CA ARG A 132 -15.23 11.75 12.45
C ARG A 132 -15.18 10.21 12.45
N GLY A 133 -14.39 9.65 13.36
CA GLY A 133 -14.31 8.21 13.62
C GLY A 133 -13.20 7.46 12.88
N GLY A 134 -12.40 8.14 12.05
CA GLY A 134 -11.28 7.51 11.38
C GLY A 134 -10.45 8.45 10.52
N GLY A 135 -9.44 7.91 9.87
CA GLY A 135 -8.57 8.64 8.98
C GLY A 135 -7.97 7.76 7.90
N SER A 136 -7.18 8.41 7.06
CA SER A 136 -6.31 7.78 6.09
C SER A 136 -4.94 8.44 6.11
N VAL A 137 -3.92 7.65 5.80
CA VAL A 137 -2.55 8.10 5.69
C VAL A 137 -1.99 7.59 4.38
N SER A 138 -1.29 8.47 3.65
CA SER A 138 -0.53 8.13 2.46
C SER A 138 0.91 8.58 2.64
N VAL A 139 1.87 7.75 2.25
CA VAL A 139 3.31 8.06 2.41
C VAL A 139 4.12 7.30 1.37
N ARG A 140 5.27 7.84 0.99
CA ARG A 140 6.31 7.09 0.28
C ARG A 140 7.33 6.57 1.29
N VAL A 141 7.33 5.27 1.54
CA VAL A 141 8.27 4.62 2.45
C VAL A 141 9.63 4.50 1.77
N GLY A 142 10.68 5.02 2.42
CA GLY A 142 12.03 5.04 1.85
C GLY A 142 12.12 5.77 0.51
N ASP A 143 11.26 6.77 0.29
CA ASP A 143 11.07 7.55 -0.94
C ASP A 143 10.69 6.75 -2.21
N ARG A 144 10.48 5.43 -2.08
CA ARG A 144 10.30 4.53 -3.22
C ARG A 144 8.88 4.01 -3.33
N ILE A 145 8.32 3.58 -2.20
CA ILE A 145 7.12 2.75 -2.23
C ILE A 145 5.96 3.53 -1.65
N ALA A 146 4.97 3.85 -2.49
CA ALA A 146 3.75 4.47 -2.02
C ALA A 146 2.91 3.45 -1.23
N GLN A 147 2.55 3.83 -0.01
CA GLN A 147 1.60 3.10 0.81
C GLN A 147 0.45 4.00 1.23
N THR A 148 -0.73 3.42 1.34
CA THR A 148 -1.90 4.09 1.91
C THR A 148 -2.65 3.16 2.84
N ALA A 149 -3.02 3.65 4.00
CA ALA A 149 -3.86 2.93 4.95
C ALA A 149 -5.07 3.75 5.32
N THR A 150 -6.16 3.08 5.66
CA THR A 150 -7.24 3.64 6.47
C THR A 150 -7.12 3.11 7.89
N PHE A 151 -7.53 3.93 8.85
CA PHE A 151 -7.47 3.59 10.27
C PHE A 151 -8.68 4.17 11.00
N ARG A 152 -9.06 3.51 12.09
CA ARG A 152 -9.93 4.13 13.10
C ARG A 152 -9.09 5.07 13.95
N VAL A 153 -9.72 5.95 14.71
CA VAL A 153 -9.01 6.76 15.71
C VAL A 153 -9.47 6.34 17.10
N ALA A 154 -8.58 6.44 18.08
CA ALA A 154 -8.94 6.25 19.49
C ALA A 154 -9.02 7.59 20.21
N GLU A 155 -9.79 7.66 21.29
CA GLU A 155 -9.84 8.83 22.18
C GLU A 155 -8.76 8.79 23.28
N GLU A 156 -7.97 7.71 23.33
CA GLU A 156 -6.93 7.47 24.32
C GLU A 156 -5.67 6.89 23.64
N PRO A 157 -4.44 7.31 24.02
CA PRO A 157 -3.21 6.79 23.44
C PRO A 157 -3.08 5.27 23.55
N GLY A 158 -3.40 4.70 24.72
CA GLY A 158 -3.31 3.26 24.97
C GLY A 158 -4.19 2.40 24.05
N ARG A 159 -5.23 2.98 23.43
CA ARG A 159 -6.14 2.32 22.49
C ARG A 159 -5.91 2.71 21.03
N ALA A 160 -4.93 3.57 20.76
CA ALA A 160 -4.63 4.01 19.40
C ALA A 160 -4.32 2.80 18.50
N PRO A 161 -4.90 2.74 17.29
CA PRO A 161 -4.52 1.72 16.33
C PRO A 161 -3.11 1.96 15.84
N ILE A 162 -2.50 0.90 15.32
CA ILE A 162 -1.15 0.94 14.77
C ILE A 162 -1.24 0.75 13.27
N VAL A 163 -0.83 1.76 12.51
CA VAL A 163 -0.66 1.65 11.06
C VAL A 163 0.79 1.27 10.79
N TRP A 164 1.00 0.04 10.31
CA TRP A 164 2.33 -0.46 10.00
C TRP A 164 2.68 -0.17 8.54
N LEU A 165 3.67 0.68 8.32
CA LEU A 165 4.16 1.14 7.02
C LEU A 165 5.55 0.53 6.76
N GLY A 166 5.77 -0.07 5.59
CA GLY A 166 7.04 -0.74 5.27
C GLY A 166 7.32 -2.00 6.10
N GLY A 167 6.30 -2.58 6.74
CA GLY A 167 6.39 -3.90 7.39
C GLY A 167 6.45 -5.07 6.41
N PRO A 168 6.31 -6.31 6.91
CA PRO A 168 6.23 -7.51 6.06
C PRO A 168 5.03 -7.48 5.11
N ILE A 169 5.30 -7.76 3.84
CA ILE A 169 4.29 -7.75 2.78
C ILE A 169 3.32 -8.91 2.94
N ARG A 170 2.02 -8.66 2.79
CA ARG A 170 0.94 -9.64 2.84
C ARG A 170 -0.10 -9.35 1.77
N SER A 171 -0.84 -10.38 1.37
CA SER A 171 -2.02 -10.23 0.51
C SER A 171 -3.30 -10.22 1.33
N LYS A 172 -4.23 -9.32 1.01
CA LYS A 172 -5.61 -9.31 1.51
C LYS A 172 -6.56 -9.52 0.34
N LEU A 173 -7.01 -10.75 0.14
CA LEU A 173 -7.99 -11.06 -0.90
C LEU A 173 -9.42 -10.79 -0.41
N ARG A 174 -10.26 -10.29 -1.33
CA ARG A 174 -11.71 -10.24 -1.17
C ARG A 174 -12.31 -11.63 -1.41
N ASP A 175 -13.56 -11.76 -1.03
CA ASP A 175 -14.32 -12.98 -1.29
C ASP A 175 -14.47 -13.19 -2.81
N PRO A 176 -14.23 -14.41 -3.32
CA PRO A 176 -14.38 -14.73 -4.73
C PRO A 176 -15.82 -14.48 -5.18
N GLN A 177 -15.99 -14.02 -6.42
CA GLN A 177 -17.31 -13.83 -7.04
C GLN A 177 -17.39 -14.61 -8.34
N GLU A 178 -18.58 -15.06 -8.70
CA GLU A 178 -18.83 -15.60 -10.03
C GLU A 178 -18.65 -14.50 -11.09
N VAL A 179 -17.95 -14.81 -12.19
CA VAL A 179 -17.99 -13.97 -13.39
C VAL A 179 -19.27 -14.30 -14.15
N MET A 180 -20.21 -13.36 -14.23
CA MET A 180 -21.40 -13.54 -15.06
C MET A 180 -21.08 -13.10 -16.49
N THR A 181 -21.33 -13.96 -17.47
CA THR A 181 -21.24 -13.61 -18.89
C THR A 181 -22.53 -13.92 -19.62
N ASP A 182 -22.85 -13.17 -20.67
CA ASP A 182 -23.94 -13.53 -21.57
C ASP A 182 -23.56 -14.69 -22.51
N LYS A 183 -24.49 -15.11 -23.38
CA LYS A 183 -24.27 -16.17 -24.37
C LYS A 183 -23.15 -15.85 -25.38
N ALA A 184 -22.81 -14.58 -25.55
CA ALA A 184 -21.72 -14.12 -26.41
C ALA A 184 -20.39 -13.98 -25.64
N GLY A 185 -20.35 -14.34 -24.36
CA GLY A 185 -19.17 -14.23 -23.51
C GLY A 185 -18.89 -12.82 -22.99
N ARG A 186 -19.83 -11.87 -23.15
CA ARG A 186 -19.65 -10.50 -22.65
C ARG A 186 -19.87 -10.45 -21.14
N TYR A 187 -19.02 -9.72 -20.43
CA TYR A 187 -19.11 -9.53 -18.98
C TYR A 187 -20.39 -8.79 -18.59
N LEU A 188 -21.18 -9.39 -17.71
CA LEU A 188 -22.43 -8.86 -17.17
C LEU A 188 -22.30 -8.37 -15.72
N GLY A 189 -21.16 -8.58 -15.08
CA GLY A 189 -20.93 -8.23 -13.68
C GLY A 189 -20.46 -9.40 -12.80
N GLY A 190 -20.28 -9.11 -11.52
CA GLY A 190 -19.99 -10.11 -10.49
C GLY A 190 -21.27 -10.70 -9.93
N GLY A 191 -21.32 -12.02 -9.80
CA GLY A 191 -22.37 -12.74 -9.09
C GLY A 191 -22.22 -12.62 -7.56
N PRO A 192 -22.99 -13.39 -6.78
CA PRO A 192 -22.92 -13.34 -5.34
C PRO A 192 -21.53 -13.71 -4.81
N LYS A 193 -21.11 -13.05 -3.72
CA LYS A 193 -19.84 -13.35 -3.03
C LYS A 193 -19.84 -14.77 -2.49
N ASN A 194 -18.68 -15.42 -2.55
CA ASN A 194 -18.44 -16.80 -2.15
C ASN A 194 -19.28 -17.84 -2.90
N ILE A 195 -19.86 -17.49 -4.06
CA ILE A 195 -20.55 -18.45 -4.93
C ILE A 195 -19.73 -18.60 -6.22
N LEU A 196 -19.38 -19.84 -6.55
CA LEU A 196 -18.66 -20.20 -7.77
C LEU A 196 -19.47 -21.21 -8.58
N ARG A 197 -19.42 -21.11 -9.91
CA ARG A 197 -20.06 -22.08 -10.81
C ARG A 197 -19.04 -22.83 -11.62
N ARG A 198 -19.27 -24.12 -11.76
CA ARG A 198 -18.50 -25.01 -12.63
C ARG A 198 -18.55 -24.50 -14.07
N GLY A 199 -17.40 -24.55 -14.75
CA GLY A 199 -17.25 -24.07 -16.12
C GLY A 199 -17.22 -22.55 -16.29
N GLN A 200 -17.37 -21.78 -15.20
CA GLN A 200 -17.30 -20.32 -15.22
C GLN A 200 -15.98 -19.80 -14.65
N GLY A 201 -15.72 -18.51 -14.84
CA GLY A 201 -14.62 -17.82 -14.16
C GLY A 201 -15.00 -17.46 -12.72
N ALA A 202 -14.05 -17.58 -11.79
CA ALA A 202 -14.07 -16.95 -10.48
C ALA A 202 -13.36 -15.59 -10.59
N ALA A 203 -14.11 -14.49 -10.46
CA ALA A 203 -13.54 -13.16 -10.29
C ALA A 203 -12.91 -13.09 -8.90
N LEU A 204 -11.63 -12.77 -8.88
CA LEU A 204 -10.86 -12.58 -7.67
C LEU A 204 -10.34 -11.16 -7.66
N SER A 205 -10.40 -10.55 -6.49
CA SER A 205 -9.75 -9.29 -6.27
C SER A 205 -9.07 -9.23 -4.91
N GLY A 206 -8.12 -8.31 -4.76
CA GLY A 206 -7.48 -8.11 -3.48
C GLY A 206 -6.41 -7.05 -3.53
N PHE A 207 -5.69 -6.97 -2.42
CA PHE A 207 -4.65 -5.99 -2.22
C PHE A 207 -3.37 -6.64 -1.73
N VAL A 208 -2.27 -5.94 -1.93
CA VAL A 208 -1.00 -6.26 -1.29
C VAL A 208 -0.60 -5.09 -0.41
N GLY A 209 -0.10 -5.38 0.78
CA GLY A 209 0.15 -4.36 1.80
C GLY A 209 0.76 -4.91 3.06
N THR A 210 0.83 -4.09 4.09
CA THR A 210 1.38 -4.44 5.40
C THR A 210 0.25 -4.43 6.43
N PRO A 211 0.00 -5.55 7.14
CA PRO A 211 -1.07 -5.60 8.14
C PRO A 211 -0.67 -4.78 9.36
N GLY A 212 -1.48 -3.81 9.74
CA GLY A 212 -1.32 -3.11 11.02
C GLY A 212 -2.21 -3.73 12.10
N LEU A 213 -2.24 -3.10 13.27
CA LEU A 213 -3.23 -3.41 14.29
C LEU A 213 -4.53 -2.67 13.95
N GLU A 214 -5.54 -3.42 13.50
CA GLU A 214 -6.83 -2.93 12.99
C GLU A 214 -6.76 -2.11 11.68
N SER A 215 -5.62 -2.14 10.99
CA SER A 215 -5.40 -1.44 9.73
C SER A 215 -4.70 -2.33 8.71
N PHE A 216 -4.66 -1.89 7.46
CA PHE A 216 -3.88 -2.53 6.42
C PHE A 216 -3.37 -1.45 5.46
N ALA A 217 -2.05 -1.28 5.39
CA ALA A 217 -1.44 -0.29 4.51
C ALA A 217 -1.16 -0.91 3.15
N PHE A 218 -1.99 -0.58 2.17
CA PHE A 218 -1.90 -1.08 0.81
C PHE A 218 -0.75 -0.43 0.07
N TYR A 219 0.01 -1.22 -0.68
CA TYR A 219 0.95 -0.71 -1.66
C TYR A 219 0.23 -0.30 -2.94
N THR A 220 0.82 0.61 -3.71
CA THR A 220 0.56 0.66 -5.15
C THR A 220 1.19 -0.58 -5.78
N PRO A 221 0.42 -1.49 -6.40
CA PRO A 221 0.94 -2.75 -6.91
C PRO A 221 2.13 -2.60 -7.85
N ARG A 222 2.18 -1.53 -8.66
CA ARG A 222 3.29 -1.27 -9.60
C ARG A 222 4.62 -0.98 -8.91
N ASP A 223 4.59 -0.41 -7.70
CA ASP A 223 5.80 -0.08 -6.93
C ASP A 223 6.47 -1.34 -6.36
N VAL A 224 5.71 -2.41 -6.19
CA VAL A 224 6.19 -3.68 -5.60
C VAL A 224 6.28 -4.79 -6.67
N PHE A 225 5.45 -4.71 -7.71
CA PHE A 225 5.29 -5.69 -8.79
C PHE A 225 5.35 -4.96 -10.14
N PRO A 226 6.55 -4.64 -10.66
CA PRO A 226 6.68 -3.97 -11.95
C PRO A 226 6.07 -4.79 -13.11
N ASN A 227 6.11 -6.12 -13.02
CA ASN A 227 5.46 -7.03 -13.98
C ASN A 227 3.97 -7.29 -13.67
N GLY A 228 3.51 -6.85 -12.48
CA GLY A 228 2.09 -6.75 -12.12
C GLY A 228 1.29 -8.04 -12.19
N LYS A 229 1.85 -9.22 -11.87
CA LYS A 229 1.08 -10.47 -11.89
C LYS A 229 1.27 -11.30 -10.63
N LEU A 230 0.16 -11.59 -9.94
CA LEU A 230 0.11 -12.60 -8.89
C LEU A 230 -0.44 -13.88 -9.46
N THR A 231 0.13 -15.03 -9.09
CA THR A 231 -0.51 -16.31 -9.41
C THR A 231 -1.44 -16.69 -8.28
N VAL A 232 -2.68 -17.05 -8.62
CA VAL A 232 -3.64 -17.61 -7.68
C VAL A 232 -3.97 -19.02 -8.10
N GLN A 233 -3.90 -19.94 -7.14
CA GLN A 233 -4.27 -21.33 -7.30
C GLN A 233 -5.47 -21.64 -6.40
N LEU A 234 -6.54 -22.16 -6.99
CA LEU A 234 -7.69 -22.71 -6.28
C LEU A 234 -7.56 -24.23 -6.24
N GLU A 235 -7.70 -24.83 -5.07
CA GLU A 235 -7.73 -26.27 -4.84
C GLU A 235 -9.13 -26.66 -4.35
N PHE A 236 -9.89 -27.30 -5.21
CA PHE A 236 -11.24 -27.80 -4.95
C PHE A 236 -11.12 -29.22 -4.40
N SER A 237 -11.64 -29.47 -3.19
CA SER A 237 -11.51 -30.78 -2.56
C SER A 237 -12.81 -31.18 -1.85
N LYS A 238 -13.09 -32.48 -1.86
CA LYS A 238 -14.18 -33.10 -1.11
C LYS A 238 -13.69 -34.44 -0.57
N LYS A 239 -14.11 -34.81 0.64
CA LYS A 239 -13.76 -36.10 1.24
C LYS A 239 -14.10 -37.24 0.27
N GLY A 240 -13.11 -38.10 -0.02
CA GLY A 240 -13.27 -39.23 -0.94
C GLY A 240 -13.16 -38.89 -2.43
N ALA A 241 -12.90 -37.63 -2.81
CA ALA A 241 -12.66 -37.22 -4.19
C ALA A 241 -11.22 -36.72 -4.38
N LYS A 242 -10.68 -36.89 -5.59
CA LYS A 242 -9.40 -36.30 -5.98
C LYS A 242 -9.53 -34.78 -5.99
N ALA A 243 -8.56 -34.09 -5.40
CA ALA A 243 -8.52 -32.63 -5.44
C ALA A 243 -8.29 -32.16 -6.89
N VAL A 244 -9.02 -31.12 -7.29
CA VAL A 244 -8.87 -30.46 -8.59
C VAL A 244 -8.24 -29.10 -8.34
N THR A 245 -7.22 -28.74 -9.11
CA THR A 245 -6.57 -27.43 -8.99
C THR A 245 -6.75 -26.60 -10.25
N SER A 246 -7.00 -25.31 -10.07
CA SER A 246 -7.03 -24.33 -11.14
C SER A 246 -6.10 -23.17 -10.83
N ARG A 247 -5.59 -22.50 -11.86
CA ARG A 247 -4.69 -21.35 -11.73
C ARG A 247 -5.19 -20.19 -12.56
N GLY A 248 -4.98 -18.99 -12.05
CA GLY A 248 -5.17 -17.74 -12.78
C GLY A 248 -4.19 -16.69 -12.29
N THR A 249 -4.31 -15.49 -12.85
CA THR A 249 -3.43 -14.37 -12.51
C THR A 249 -4.23 -13.15 -12.08
N LEU A 250 -3.80 -12.47 -11.03
CA LEU A 250 -4.29 -11.14 -10.68
C LEU A 250 -3.31 -10.09 -11.19
N ALA A 251 -3.80 -9.03 -11.80
CA ALA A 251 -3.01 -7.91 -12.26
C ALA A 251 -3.56 -6.59 -11.71
N PRO A 252 -2.73 -5.53 -11.59
CA PRO A 252 -3.22 -4.20 -11.26
C PRO A 252 -4.35 -3.86 -12.22
N ALA A 253 -5.47 -3.41 -11.68
CA ALA A 253 -6.55 -2.90 -12.52
C ALA A 253 -6.05 -1.73 -13.39
N ASN A 254 -6.74 -1.48 -14.51
CA ASN A 254 -6.28 -0.52 -15.52
C ASN A 254 -6.33 0.96 -15.10
N PHE A 255 -6.59 1.24 -13.81
CA PHE A 255 -6.54 2.60 -13.29
C PHE A 255 -5.14 2.94 -12.77
N PRO A 256 -4.60 4.15 -13.07
CA PRO A 256 -3.24 4.52 -12.69
C PRO A 256 -2.95 4.43 -11.19
N ASP A 257 -3.95 4.74 -10.38
CA ASP A 257 -3.87 4.73 -8.91
C ASP A 257 -4.49 3.47 -8.30
N ASP A 258 -4.81 2.45 -9.12
CA ASP A 258 -5.49 1.28 -8.58
C ASP A 258 -4.57 0.50 -7.66
N ARG A 259 -5.06 0.31 -6.44
CA ARG A 259 -4.40 -0.48 -5.40
C ARG A 259 -4.89 -1.92 -5.44
N GLU A 260 -5.96 -2.16 -6.19
CA GLU A 260 -6.59 -3.46 -6.33
C GLU A 260 -5.91 -4.28 -7.43
N LEU A 261 -5.77 -5.56 -7.15
CA LEU A 261 -5.32 -6.59 -8.07
C LEU A 261 -6.54 -7.42 -8.43
N ASP A 262 -6.85 -7.48 -9.72
CA ASP A 262 -8.02 -8.16 -10.25
C ASP A 262 -7.61 -9.25 -11.23
N GLY A 263 -8.42 -10.32 -11.27
CA GLY A 263 -8.25 -11.36 -12.26
C GLY A 263 -9.30 -12.43 -12.18
N THR A 264 -9.17 -13.41 -13.06
CA THR A 264 -10.08 -14.56 -13.11
C THR A 264 -9.33 -15.86 -12.95
N VAL A 265 -9.92 -16.78 -12.21
CA VAL A 265 -9.45 -18.18 -12.11
C VAL A 265 -10.56 -19.08 -12.64
N PRO A 266 -10.30 -19.95 -13.64
CA PRO A 266 -11.35 -20.83 -14.14
C PRO A 266 -11.79 -21.81 -13.05
N VAL A 267 -13.09 -22.09 -12.97
CA VAL A 267 -13.63 -23.12 -12.08
C VAL A 267 -13.89 -24.37 -12.93
N PRO A 268 -13.13 -25.47 -12.75
CA PRO A 268 -13.27 -26.65 -13.58
C PRO A 268 -14.68 -27.24 -13.55
N VAL A 269 -15.14 -27.77 -14.69
CA VAL A 269 -16.48 -28.37 -14.81
C VAL A 269 -16.68 -29.58 -13.88
N ASP A 270 -15.58 -30.25 -13.55
CA ASP A 270 -15.50 -31.42 -12.68
C ASP A 270 -15.15 -31.07 -11.22
N ALA A 271 -14.99 -29.78 -10.88
CA ALA A 271 -14.66 -29.34 -9.53
C ALA A 271 -15.70 -29.85 -8.52
N PRO A 272 -15.33 -30.60 -7.46
CA PRO A 272 -16.29 -31.17 -6.52
C PRO A 272 -17.13 -30.07 -5.86
N LEU A 273 -18.43 -30.32 -5.62
CA LEU A 273 -19.26 -29.40 -4.84
C LEU A 273 -18.73 -29.33 -3.40
N GLY A 274 -18.58 -28.12 -2.86
CA GLY A 274 -18.05 -27.91 -1.52
C GLY A 274 -17.07 -26.74 -1.48
N GLN A 275 -16.06 -26.84 -0.61
CA GLN A 275 -15.11 -25.76 -0.33
C GLN A 275 -13.92 -25.77 -1.30
N ALA A 276 -13.30 -24.60 -1.47
CA ALA A 276 -12.07 -24.43 -2.22
C ALA A 276 -11.00 -23.79 -1.34
N LYS A 277 -9.79 -24.35 -1.30
CA LYS A 277 -8.65 -23.70 -0.68
C LYS A 277 -8.00 -22.76 -1.70
N MET A 278 -7.67 -21.55 -1.28
CA MET A 278 -7.00 -20.58 -2.15
C MET A 278 -5.55 -20.39 -1.70
N ARG A 279 -4.64 -20.51 -2.66
CA ARG A 279 -3.21 -20.25 -2.50
C ARG A 279 -2.85 -19.10 -3.41
N VAL A 280 -2.24 -18.07 -2.87
CA VAL A 280 -1.64 -16.99 -3.64
C VAL A 280 -0.14 -17.20 -3.62
N SER A 281 0.54 -16.95 -4.73
CA SER A 281 2.00 -17.02 -4.81
C SER A 281 2.57 -15.96 -5.74
N PHE A 282 3.83 -15.63 -5.48
CA PHE A 282 4.64 -14.65 -6.21
C PHE A 282 5.77 -15.42 -6.89
N PRO A 283 5.54 -16.01 -8.08
CA PRO A 283 6.56 -16.83 -8.71
C PRO A 283 7.83 -16.03 -9.06
N GLU A 284 7.68 -14.74 -9.35
CA GLU A 284 8.77 -13.86 -9.78
C GLU A 284 9.48 -13.13 -8.63
N ASN A 285 8.91 -13.13 -7.42
CA ASN A 285 9.47 -12.41 -6.29
C ASN A 285 9.54 -13.32 -5.05
N LYS A 286 10.65 -14.04 -4.92
CA LYS A 286 10.90 -14.98 -3.82
C LYS A 286 11.11 -14.28 -2.47
N ASP A 287 11.35 -12.97 -2.49
CA ASP A 287 11.61 -12.17 -1.30
C ASP A 287 10.32 -11.64 -0.67
N VAL A 288 9.20 -11.77 -1.38
CA VAL A 288 7.86 -11.47 -0.84
C VAL A 288 7.31 -12.72 -0.17
N GLU A 289 7.53 -12.83 1.14
CA GLU A 289 6.87 -13.83 1.95
C GLU A 289 5.39 -13.46 2.13
N LEU A 290 4.53 -14.16 1.41
CA LEU A 290 3.10 -14.03 1.61
C LEU A 290 2.62 -14.66 2.92
N ALA A 291 1.48 -14.16 3.40
CA ALA A 291 0.68 -14.90 4.36
C ALA A 291 0.48 -16.35 3.90
N PRO A 292 0.37 -17.30 4.84
CA PRO A 292 0.00 -18.67 4.52
C PRO A 292 -1.32 -18.71 3.71
N PRO A 293 -1.55 -19.80 2.95
CA PRO A 293 -2.74 -20.00 2.14
C PRO A 293 -4.03 -19.62 2.86
N LEU A 294 -4.83 -18.77 2.23
CA LEU A 294 -6.16 -18.44 2.72
C LEU A 294 -7.12 -19.58 2.39
N VAL A 295 -7.44 -20.39 3.39
CA VAL A 295 -8.56 -21.33 3.29
C VAL A 295 -9.86 -20.54 3.42
N ARG A 296 -10.74 -20.67 2.42
CA ARG A 296 -12.05 -20.00 2.40
C ARG A 296 -13.15 -21.02 2.15
N ASN A 297 -14.28 -20.80 2.78
CA ASN A 297 -15.48 -21.57 2.47
C ASN A 297 -16.14 -20.90 1.27
N VAL A 298 -16.13 -21.61 0.14
CA VAL A 298 -16.78 -21.17 -1.09
C VAL A 298 -17.90 -22.15 -1.39
N HIS A 299 -19.03 -21.68 -1.86
CA HIS A 299 -20.14 -22.51 -2.30
C HIS A 299 -20.04 -22.74 -3.80
N ILE A 300 -19.75 -23.98 -4.18
CA ILE A 300 -19.69 -24.36 -5.59
C ILE A 300 -21.08 -24.87 -6.00
N LEU A 301 -21.69 -24.18 -6.96
CA LEU A 301 -22.96 -24.57 -7.57
C LEU A 301 -22.70 -25.33 -8.88
N LYS A 302 -23.75 -26.06 -9.30
CA LYS A 302 -23.79 -26.68 -10.62
C LYS A 302 -23.80 -25.63 -11.72
#